data_AF-B6W659-F1
#
_entry.id   AF-B6W659-F1
#
_cell.length_a   1.000
_cell.length_b   1.000
_cell.length_c   1.000
_cell.angle_alpha   90.00
_cell.angle_beta   90.00
_cell.angle_gamma   90.00
#
_symmetry.space_group_name_H-M   'P 1'
#
loop_
_entity.id
_entity.type
_entity.pdbx_description
1 polymer ?
#
loop_
_entity_poly.entity_id
_entity_poly.type
_entity_poly.pdbx_seq_one_letter_code
_entity_poly.pdbx_strand_id
1 'polypeptide(L)'
;MRWIIRIILLPIRLVWSLLIAFFNFYIKFETTLLNVVSTLMDGGKCIYKLSGVRLFLSDKFDITKHKNYKLLEDCDKKNVFDIEKYITRKGKAKINGNTVITRL
;
A
#
# COMPACT_ATOMS: atom_id res chain seq x y z
N MET A 1 -36.88 -38.61 -33.72
CA MET A 1 -36.42 -37.23 -33.97
C MET A 1 -35.76 -36.52 -32.78
N ARG A 2 -36.02 -36.88 -31.51
CA ARG A 2 -35.48 -36.15 -30.33
C ARG A 2 -34.02 -36.48 -29.96
N TRP A 3 -33.47 -37.60 -30.43
CA TRP A 3 -32.10 -38.06 -30.13
C TRP A 3 -31.00 -37.34 -30.94
N ILE A 4 -31.31 -36.93 -32.17
CA ILE A 4 -30.36 -36.24 -33.06
C ILE A 4 -30.02 -34.84 -32.52
N ILE A 5 -31.01 -34.12 -32.01
CA ILE A 5 -30.83 -32.79 -31.41
C ILE A 5 -29.94 -32.88 -30.18
N ARG A 6 -30.09 -33.91 -29.33
CA ARG A 6 -29.26 -34.12 -28.13
C ARG A 6 -27.80 -34.39 -28.48
N ILE A 7 -27.54 -35.16 -29.53
CA ILE A 7 -26.17 -35.45 -30.00
C ILE A 7 -25.44 -34.19 -30.47
N ILE A 8 -26.16 -33.25 -31.08
CA ILE A 8 -25.58 -31.98 -31.59
C ILE A 8 -25.48 -30.92 -30.47
N LEU A 9 -26.44 -30.88 -29.53
CA LEU A 9 -26.43 -29.90 -28.43
C LEU A 9 -25.40 -30.22 -27.34
N LEU A 10 -25.10 -31.51 -27.11
CA LEU A 10 -24.17 -31.95 -26.07
C LEU A 10 -22.74 -31.39 -26.24
N PRO A 11 -22.10 -31.46 -27.43
CA PRO A 11 -20.78 -30.86 -27.63
C PRO A 11 -20.82 -29.34 -27.49
N ILE A 12 -21.87 -28.67 -27.96
CA ILE A 12 -22.03 -27.21 -27.80
C ILE A 12 -22.09 -26.86 -26.31
N ARG A 13 -22.85 -27.62 -25.52
CA ARG A 13 -22.96 -27.39 -24.06
C ARG A 13 -21.66 -27.66 -23.33
N LEU A 14 -20.90 -28.68 -23.74
CA LEU A 14 -19.58 -28.99 -23.19
C LEU A 14 -18.57 -27.90 -23.51
N VAL A 15 -18.51 -27.45 -24.77
CA VAL A 15 -17.63 -26.35 -25.20
C VAL A 15 -17.99 -25.06 -24.47
N TRP A 16 -19.29 -24.75 -24.34
CA TRP A 16 -19.76 -23.57 -23.62
C TRP A 16 -19.41 -23.61 -22.14
N SER A 17 -19.56 -24.78 -21.50
CA SER A 17 -19.16 -24.97 -20.10
C SER A 17 -17.64 -24.84 -19.91
N LEU A 18 -16.84 -25.31 -20.86
CA LEU A 18 -15.38 -25.20 -20.83
C LEU A 18 -14.94 -23.74 -20.99
N LEU A 19 -15.59 -23.00 -21.90
CA LEU A 19 -15.35 -21.57 -22.12
C LEU A 19 -15.71 -20.75 -20.87
N ILE A 20 -16.85 -21.05 -20.24
CA ILE A 20 -17.28 -20.41 -19.00
C ILE A 20 -16.30 -20.72 -17.87
N ALA A 21 -15.85 -21.97 -17.74
CA ALA A 21 -14.86 -22.34 -16.71
C ALA A 21 -13.54 -21.59 -16.91
N PHE A 22 -13.07 -21.47 -18.16
CA PHE A 22 -11.87 -20.73 -18.50
C PHE A 22 -12.01 -19.23 -18.19
N PHE A 23 -13.15 -18.62 -18.53
CA PHE A 23 -13.40 -17.20 -18.24
C PHE A 23 -13.48 -16.94 -16.73
N ASN A 24 -14.17 -17.79 -15.97
CA ASN A 24 -14.23 -17.68 -14.52
C ASN A 24 -12.86 -17.86 -13.85
N PHE A 25 -12.03 -18.77 -14.38
CA PHE A 25 -10.66 -18.95 -13.91
C PHE A 25 -9.81 -17.70 -14.14
N TYR A 26 -9.90 -17.09 -15.34
CA TYR A 26 -9.20 -15.86 -15.67
C TYR A 26 -9.62 -14.69 -14.76
N ILE A 27 -10.93 -14.49 -14.56
CA ILE A 27 -11.46 -13.46 -13.65
C ILE A 27 -11.04 -13.72 -12.19
N LYS A 28 -11.04 -14.98 -11.75
CA LYS A 28 -10.60 -15.36 -10.40
C LYS A 28 -9.10 -15.11 -10.21
N PHE A 29 -8.30 -15.36 -11.24
CA PHE A 29 -6.87 -15.10 -11.23
C PHE A 29 -6.59 -13.59 -11.13
N GLU A 30 -7.24 -12.78 -11.94
CA GLU A 30 -7.06 -11.32 -11.97
C GLU A 30 -7.50 -10.65 -10.66
N THR A 31 -8.65 -11.04 -10.11
CA THR A 31 -9.09 -10.55 -8.79
C THR A 31 -8.14 -10.96 -7.66
N THR A 32 -7.56 -12.16 -7.72
CA THR A 32 -6.58 -12.61 -6.73
C THR A 32 -5.28 -11.80 -6.82
N LEU A 33 -4.80 -11.49 -8.03
CA LEU A 33 -3.60 -10.66 -8.20
C LEU A 33 -3.84 -9.22 -7.73
N LEU A 34 -4.98 -8.62 -8.07
CA LEU A 34 -5.34 -7.28 -7.60
C LEU A 34 -5.45 -7.21 -6.07
N ASN A 35 -6.00 -8.24 -5.42
CA ASN A 35 -6.08 -8.31 -3.96
C ASN A 35 -4.70 -8.42 -3.30
N VAL A 36 -3.77 -9.19 -3.86
CA VAL A 36 -2.40 -9.30 -3.32
C VAL A 36 -1.66 -7.97 -3.43
N VAL A 37 -1.83 -7.24 -4.54
CA VAL A 37 -1.22 -5.91 -4.70
C VAL A 37 -1.84 -4.90 -3.73
N SER A 38 -3.18 -4.88 -3.61
CA SER A 38 -3.88 -3.96 -2.70
C SER A 38 -3.52 -4.19 -1.23
N THR A 39 -3.37 -5.45 -0.79
CA THR A 39 -3.01 -5.78 0.60
C THR A 39 -1.55 -5.43 0.95
N LEU A 40 -0.65 -5.39 -0.03
CA LEU A 40 0.70 -4.83 0.14
C LEU A 40 0.69 -3.30 0.18
N MET A 41 -0.24 -2.67 -0.55
CA MET A 41 -0.39 -1.22 -0.64
C MET A 41 -1.23 -0.59 0.48
N ASP A 42 -1.92 -1.39 1.31
CA ASP A 42 -2.78 -0.94 2.42
C ASP A 42 -2.00 -0.27 3.59
N GLY A 43 -0.70 0.02 3.38
CA GLY A 43 0.11 0.86 4.27
C GLY A 43 0.50 0.23 5.61
N GLY A 44 -0.01 -0.96 5.94
CA GLY A 44 0.27 -1.70 7.17
C GLY A 44 1.45 -2.68 7.08
N LYS A 45 1.91 -3.02 5.87
CA LYS A 45 3.06 -3.91 5.64
C LYS A 45 4.05 -3.28 4.67
N CYS A 46 5.32 -3.56 4.87
CA CYS A 46 6.41 -3.02 4.07
C CYS A 46 7.37 -4.13 3.64
N ILE A 47 7.81 -4.04 2.39
CA ILE A 47 8.85 -4.91 1.84
C ILE A 47 10.19 -4.23 2.09
N TYR A 48 11.05 -4.84 2.90
CA TYR A 48 12.38 -4.31 3.19
C TYR A 48 13.43 -5.01 2.35
N LYS A 49 14.30 -4.21 1.73
CA LYS A 49 15.52 -4.67 1.06
C LYS A 49 16.73 -4.27 1.89
N LEU A 50 17.23 -5.22 2.68
CA LEU A 50 18.49 -5.07 3.41
C LEU A 50 19.62 -5.64 2.55
N SER A 51 20.74 -4.92 2.44
CA SER A 51 21.90 -5.38 1.68
C SER A 51 22.44 -6.69 2.25
N GLY A 52 22.60 -7.70 1.40
CA GLY A 52 23.09 -9.02 1.79
C GLY A 52 22.04 -9.97 2.36
N VAL A 53 20.76 -9.58 2.39
CA VAL A 53 19.68 -10.44 2.89
C VAL A 53 18.53 -10.53 1.89
N ARG A 54 17.76 -11.64 1.92
CA ARG A 54 16.58 -11.81 1.05
C ARG A 54 15.53 -10.74 1.39
N LEU A 55 14.72 -10.39 0.39
CA LEU A 55 13.58 -9.51 0.59
C LEU A 55 12.64 -10.11 1.66
N PHE A 56 12.27 -9.31 2.65
CA PHE A 56 11.36 -9.72 3.72
C PHE A 56 10.13 -8.83 3.75
N LEU A 57 9.00 -9.46 4.04
CA LEU A 57 7.77 -8.75 4.37
C LEU A 57 7.73 -8.56 5.88
N SER A 58 7.69 -7.31 6.33
CA SER A 58 7.50 -6.95 7.74
C SER A 58 6.22 -6.15 7.88
N ASP A 59 5.59 -6.26 9.03
CA ASP A 59 4.53 -5.33 9.42
C ASP A 59 5.16 -3.96 9.76
N LYS A 60 4.43 -2.88 9.47
CA LYS A 60 4.83 -1.51 9.78
C LYS A 60 4.80 -1.31 11.29
N PHE A 61 5.83 -0.65 11.81
CA PHE A 61 5.89 -0.32 13.24
C PHE A 61 4.89 0.79 13.60
N ASP A 62 4.06 0.54 14.62
CA ASP A 62 3.13 1.53 15.16
C ASP A 62 3.89 2.61 15.94
N ILE A 63 4.05 3.79 15.34
CA ILE A 63 4.75 4.93 15.96
C ILE A 63 4.16 5.36 17.30
N THR A 64 2.86 5.15 17.51
CA THR A 64 2.14 5.48 18.76
C THR A 64 2.64 4.69 19.98
N LYS A 65 3.22 3.51 19.75
CA LYS A 65 3.78 2.65 20.80
C LYS A 65 5.19 3.09 21.24
N HIS A 66 5.81 4.01 20.51
CA HIS A 66 7.15 4.47 20.82
C HIS A 66 7.16 5.35 22.09
N LYS A 67 8.15 5.17 22.96
CA LYS A 67 8.26 5.91 24.24
C LYS A 67 8.26 7.43 24.05
N ASN A 68 8.85 7.91 22.96
CA ASN A 68 8.96 9.34 22.66
C ASN A 68 7.86 9.87 21.74
N TYR A 69 6.82 9.08 21.44
CA TYR A 69 5.72 9.53 20.57
C TYR A 69 5.04 10.80 21.10
N LYS A 70 4.99 10.95 22.43
CA LYS A 70 4.42 12.11 23.14
C LYS A 70 5.12 13.45 22.84
N LEU A 71 6.30 13.42 22.21
CA LEU A 71 7.06 14.62 21.83
C LEU A 71 6.78 15.06 20.40
N LEU A 72 6.02 14.28 19.63
CA LEU A 72 5.68 14.61 18.25
C LEU A 72 4.49 15.57 18.21
N GLU A 73 4.44 16.34 17.12
CA GLU A 73 3.30 17.20 16.78
C GLU A 73 2.01 16.40 16.58
N ASP A 74 2.12 15.17 16.08
CA ASP A 74 1.00 14.23 15.86
C ASP A 74 0.28 13.86 17.16
N CYS A 75 0.98 13.90 18.30
CA CYS A 75 0.40 13.62 19.61
C CYS A 75 -0.21 14.88 20.21
N ASP A 76 0.51 16.00 20.16
CA ASP A 76 0.09 17.28 20.75
C ASP A 76 0.52 18.44 19.86
N LYS A 77 -0.43 19.30 19.46
CA LYS A 77 -0.15 20.54 18.69
C LYS A 77 0.78 21.53 19.41
N LYS A 78 1.04 21.34 20.70
CA LYS A 78 1.99 22.14 21.48
C LYS A 78 3.45 21.79 21.16
N ASN A 79 3.70 20.62 20.59
CA ASN A 79 5.03 20.15 20.22
C ASN A 79 5.44 20.59 18.81
N VAL A 80 4.61 21.37 18.11
CA VAL A 80 4.94 21.92 16.79
C VAL A 80 6.27 22.66 16.87
N PHE A 81 7.19 22.25 16.01
CA PHE A 81 8.55 22.76 16.04
C PHE A 81 8.62 24.14 15.36
N ASP A 82 8.72 25.19 16.18
CA ASP A 82 8.89 26.56 15.69
C ASP A 82 10.36 26.84 15.34
N ILE A 83 10.64 26.81 14.03
CA ILE A 83 11.97 27.04 13.47
C ILE A 83 12.45 28.47 13.74
N GLU A 84 11.56 29.47 13.70
CA GLU A 84 11.91 30.89 13.90
C GLU A 84 12.40 31.12 15.34
N LYS A 85 11.65 30.58 16.32
CA LYS A 85 12.04 30.64 17.75
C LYS A 85 13.34 29.87 18.02
N TYR A 86 13.52 28.70 17.39
CA TYR A 86 14.72 27.90 17.58
C TYR A 86 15.98 28.62 17.08
N ILE A 87 15.90 29.25 15.90
CA ILE A 87 17.01 30.00 15.31
C ILE A 87 17.37 31.21 16.18
N THR A 88 16.37 31.98 16.62
CA THR A 88 16.56 33.16 17.47
C THR A 88 17.26 32.81 18.79
N ARG A 89 16.89 31.67 19.40
CA ARG A 89 17.48 31.21 20.67
C ARG A 89 18.92 30.71 20.52
N LYS A 90 19.27 30.05 19.40
CA LYS A 90 20.62 29.49 19.20
C LYS A 90 21.62 30.46 18.56
N GLY A 91 21.17 31.60 18.03
CA GLY A 91 22.01 32.69 17.54
C GLY A 91 22.95 32.34 16.37
N LYS A 92 22.74 31.20 15.69
CA LYS A 92 23.69 30.64 14.71
C LYS A 92 23.06 30.04 13.44
N ALA A 93 21.93 30.56 12.96
CA ALA A 93 21.53 30.25 11.59
C ALA A 93 21.96 31.40 10.68
N LYS A 94 22.90 31.11 9.78
CA LYS A 94 23.24 32.02 8.67
C LYS A 94 22.13 31.91 7.64
N ILE A 95 21.00 32.58 7.90
CA ILE A 95 19.88 32.63 6.95
C ILE A 95 20.28 33.61 5.85
N ASN A 96 20.42 33.15 4.62
CA ASN A 96 20.64 34.03 3.48
C ASN A 96 19.28 34.68 3.11
N GLY A 97 19.28 35.91 2.56
CA GLY A 97 18.06 36.71 2.31
C GLY A 97 16.99 36.07 1.41
N ASN A 98 17.28 34.90 0.84
CA ASN A 98 16.48 34.14 -0.10
C ASN A 98 15.78 32.93 0.55
N THR A 99 15.98 32.70 1.85
CA THR A 99 15.49 31.48 2.53
C THR A 99 14.03 31.66 2.92
N VAL A 100 13.12 30.98 2.22
CA VAL A 100 11.70 30.95 2.58
C VAL A 100 11.52 29.97 3.74
N ILE A 101 11.18 30.50 4.92
CA ILE A 101 10.81 29.69 6.09
C ILE A 101 9.35 29.27 5.90
N THR A 102 9.14 28.05 5.42
CA THR A 102 7.79 27.49 5.33
C THR A 102 7.34 27.06 6.72
N ARG A 103 6.21 27.60 7.18
CA ARG A 103 5.52 27.14 8.39
C ARG A 103 4.81 25.83 8.01
N LEU A 104 5.21 24.73 8.63
CA LEU A 104 4.53 23.43 8.56
C LEU A 104 3.51 23.34 9.70
#